data_AF-A0A0K0EBF3-F1
#
_entry.id   AF-A0A0K0EBF3-F1
#
_cell.length_a   1.000
_cell.length_b   1.000
_cell.length_c   1.000
_cell.angle_alpha   90.00
_cell.angle_beta   90.00
_cell.angle_gamma   90.00
#
_symmetry.space_group_name_H-M   'P 1'
#
loop_
_entity.id
_entity.type
_entity.pdbx_description
1 polymer ?
#
loop_
_entity_poly.entity_id
_entity_poly.type
_entity_poly.pdbx_seq_one_letter_code
_entity_poly.pdbx_strand_id
1 'polypeptide(L)'
;MNVSKKDVGEFFNYSEKKKLFYKARAHWIQLFKINMQHTIIAQTFLNIIEEHPHLKPYWIFMKGFQPFETTEINTIDEETESIDEDVKKVVYTGVLQDSSTFITANTKVNYSQKFNNHISTVQAAITILMDNVDEYKSLVKIIREFGSYHFYYEAFEPHFELFHTHFMMVIKNVFKNTTEEVDKGIEDSWNALFEELKENMSYGVALQRHTYLKTSFTLDDIVMVTEDWVKIETYGLDKIGDLIYNKMIVKYLNILKNMDIELPTNMNDEYLKIQEISNQFIYAIQIAIQNYTYGEGFANLPELLADFTNNYSLITISPMVFRKAFNYALINVLTMIIGDEQMKECRIHVWGKLYRILEQAIMTNVARM
;
A
#
# COMPACT_ATOMS: atom_id res chain seq x y z
N MET A 1 6.15 7.49 -44.60
CA MET A 1 6.06 7.29 -43.14
C MET A 1 6.49 5.85 -42.86
N ASN A 2 7.72 5.62 -42.40
CA ASN A 2 8.15 4.30 -41.95
C ASN A 2 7.60 4.10 -40.54
N VAL A 3 6.40 3.52 -40.45
CA VAL A 3 5.87 3.01 -39.18
C VAL A 3 6.83 1.89 -38.76
N SER A 4 7.48 2.04 -37.61
CA SER A 4 8.48 1.06 -37.18
C SER A 4 7.78 -0.29 -36.92
N LYS A 5 8.49 -1.41 -37.11
CA LYS A 5 7.94 -2.74 -36.77
C LYS A 5 7.44 -2.82 -35.31
N LYS A 6 7.99 -1.99 -34.41
CA LYS A 6 7.56 -1.86 -33.02
C LYS A 6 6.18 -1.20 -32.92
N ASP A 7 5.95 -0.12 -33.65
CA ASP A 7 4.65 0.57 -33.68
C ASP A 7 3.54 -0.32 -34.25
N VAL A 8 3.87 -1.14 -35.27
CA VAL A 8 2.91 -2.12 -35.83
C VAL A 8 2.56 -3.18 -34.79
N GLY A 9 3.55 -3.71 -34.07
CA GLY A 9 3.34 -4.71 -33.01
C GLY A 9 2.51 -4.18 -31.84
N GLU A 10 2.78 -2.95 -31.38
CA GLU A 10 2.00 -2.28 -30.34
C GLU A 10 0.55 -2.06 -30.78
N PHE A 11 0.33 -1.66 -32.04
CA PHE A 11 -1.02 -1.47 -32.58
C PHE A 11 -1.82 -2.77 -32.68
N PHE A 12 -1.21 -3.87 -33.12
CA PHE A 12 -1.87 -5.18 -33.15
C PHE A 12 -2.22 -5.69 -31.75
N ASN A 13 -1.28 -5.59 -30.80
CA ASN A 13 -1.51 -5.96 -29.41
C ASN A 13 -2.67 -5.14 -28.80
N TYR A 14 -2.73 -3.84 -29.09
CA TYR A 14 -3.85 -3.01 -28.66
C TYR A 14 -5.18 -3.44 -29.27
N SER A 15 -5.23 -3.76 -30.58
CA SER A 15 -6.49 -4.17 -31.21
C SER A 15 -7.10 -5.42 -30.59
N GLU A 16 -6.28 -6.35 -30.09
CA GLU A 16 -6.75 -7.54 -29.37
C GLU A 16 -7.19 -7.20 -27.95
N LYS A 17 -6.36 -6.46 -27.20
CA LYS A 17 -6.71 -5.96 -25.85
C LYS A 17 -8.00 -5.15 -25.85
N LYS A 18 -8.27 -4.35 -26.89
CA LYS A 18 -9.47 -3.52 -27.00
C LYS A 18 -10.76 -4.32 -26.91
N LYS A 19 -10.83 -5.48 -27.56
CA LYS A 19 -12.02 -6.36 -27.50
C LYS A 19 -12.25 -6.89 -26.09
N LEU A 20 -11.17 -7.25 -25.40
CA LEU A 20 -11.21 -7.67 -24.00
C LEU A 20 -11.69 -6.51 -23.11
N PHE A 21 -11.18 -5.30 -23.28
CA PHE A 21 -11.61 -4.13 -22.50
C PHE A 21 -13.10 -3.83 -22.67
N TYR A 22 -13.66 -4.01 -23.88
CA TYR A 22 -15.11 -3.89 -24.09
C TYR A 22 -15.92 -4.94 -23.34
N LYS A 23 -15.43 -6.19 -23.25
CA LYS A 23 -16.07 -7.23 -22.45
C LYS A 23 -15.99 -6.92 -20.95
N ALA A 24 -14.86 -6.41 -20.46
CA ALA A 24 -14.70 -5.96 -19.08
C ALA A 24 -15.66 -4.80 -18.75
N ARG A 25 -15.78 -3.81 -19.64
CA ARG A 25 -16.75 -2.71 -19.53
C ARG A 25 -18.19 -3.21 -19.49
N ALA A 26 -18.57 -4.09 -20.42
CA ALA A 26 -19.92 -4.65 -20.45
C ALA A 26 -20.24 -5.40 -19.14
N HIS A 27 -19.28 -6.16 -18.62
CA HIS A 27 -19.42 -6.81 -17.31
C HIS A 27 -19.53 -5.78 -16.18
N TRP A 28 -18.70 -4.74 -16.15
CA TRP A 28 -18.78 -3.68 -15.14
C TRP A 28 -20.15 -3.01 -15.11
N ILE A 29 -20.75 -2.74 -16.27
CA ILE A 29 -22.12 -2.22 -16.39
C ILE A 29 -23.15 -3.23 -15.89
N GLN A 30 -22.96 -4.53 -16.16
CA GLN A 30 -23.83 -5.57 -15.63
C GLN A 30 -23.79 -5.60 -14.09
N LEU A 31 -22.61 -5.53 -13.49
CA LEU A 31 -22.44 -5.43 -12.03
C LEU A 31 -23.12 -4.20 -11.44
N PHE A 32 -23.18 -3.09 -12.18
CA PHE A 32 -23.96 -1.90 -11.77
C PHE A 32 -25.45 -2.21 -11.72
N LYS A 33 -26.00 -2.85 -12.76
CA LYS A 33 -27.43 -3.17 -12.86
C LYS A 33 -27.91 -4.09 -11.74
N ILE A 34 -27.05 -4.99 -11.28
CA ILE A 34 -27.33 -5.90 -10.16
C ILE A 34 -26.84 -5.34 -8.81
N ASN A 35 -26.38 -4.09 -8.75
CA ASN A 35 -25.89 -3.40 -7.55
C ASN A 35 -24.75 -4.12 -6.80
N MET A 36 -23.81 -4.71 -7.54
CA MET A 36 -22.71 -5.50 -6.97
C MET A 36 -21.34 -4.82 -7.04
N GLN A 37 -21.19 -3.70 -7.76
CA GLN A 37 -19.91 -2.99 -7.89
C GLN A 37 -19.29 -2.63 -6.53
N HIS A 38 -20.06 -1.96 -5.67
CA HIS A 38 -19.60 -1.54 -4.35
C HIS A 38 -19.25 -2.74 -3.48
N THR A 39 -20.12 -3.76 -3.47
CA THR A 39 -19.92 -5.00 -2.71
C THR A 39 -18.64 -5.72 -3.10
N ILE A 40 -18.36 -5.86 -4.39
CA ILE A 40 -17.14 -6.54 -4.88
C ILE A 40 -15.89 -5.78 -4.45
N ILE A 41 -15.87 -4.44 -4.60
CA ILE A 41 -14.72 -3.64 -4.18
C ILE A 41 -14.55 -3.71 -2.65
N ALA A 42 -15.63 -3.58 -1.87
CA ALA A 42 -15.57 -3.68 -0.43
C ALA A 42 -15.01 -5.03 0.03
N GLN A 43 -15.56 -6.14 -0.49
CA GLN A 43 -15.09 -7.50 -0.19
C GLN A 43 -13.64 -7.72 -0.64
N THR A 44 -13.21 -7.09 -1.74
CA THR A 44 -11.81 -7.14 -2.18
C THR A 44 -10.87 -6.60 -1.11
N PHE A 45 -11.14 -5.41 -0.57
CA PHE A 45 -10.30 -4.83 0.48
C PHE A 45 -10.38 -5.59 1.81
N LEU A 46 -11.55 -6.15 2.14
CA LEU A 46 -11.73 -6.98 3.33
C LEU A 46 -10.88 -8.25 3.24
N ASN A 47 -10.98 -8.99 2.14
CA ASN A 47 -10.18 -10.19 1.91
C ASN A 47 -8.67 -9.89 1.95
N ILE A 48 -8.23 -8.77 1.36
CA ILE A 48 -6.80 -8.38 1.43
C ILE A 48 -6.37 -8.16 2.88
N ILE A 49 -7.18 -7.48 3.69
CA ILE A 49 -6.82 -7.19 5.08
C ILE A 49 -6.89 -8.43 5.98
N GLU A 50 -7.78 -9.37 5.69
CA GLU A 50 -7.86 -10.65 6.38
C GLU A 50 -6.63 -11.52 6.09
N GLU A 51 -6.22 -11.63 4.82
CA GLU A 51 -5.06 -12.43 4.41
C GLU A 51 -3.72 -11.71 4.67
N HIS A 52 -3.72 -10.38 4.70
CA HIS A 52 -2.53 -9.54 4.87
C HIS A 52 -2.74 -8.46 5.95
N PRO A 53 -2.91 -8.85 7.22
CA PRO A 53 -3.20 -7.92 8.32
C PRO A 53 -2.10 -6.87 8.53
N HIS A 54 -0.87 -7.18 8.13
CA HIS A 54 0.26 -6.25 8.17
C HIS A 54 0.12 -5.04 7.23
N LEU A 55 -0.86 -5.04 6.32
CA LEU A 55 -1.22 -3.92 5.43
C LEU A 55 -2.24 -2.95 6.05
N LYS A 56 -2.96 -3.33 7.12
CA LYS A 56 -3.87 -2.42 7.85
C LYS A 56 -3.24 -1.06 8.16
N PRO A 57 -1.95 -0.96 8.56
CA PRO A 57 -1.31 0.32 8.84
C PRO A 57 -1.19 1.23 7.61
N TYR A 58 -1.01 0.67 6.41
CA TYR A 58 -0.93 1.41 5.14
C TYR A 58 -2.29 2.03 4.80
N TRP A 59 -3.36 1.27 4.99
CA TRP A 59 -4.70 1.69 4.62
C TRP A 59 -5.44 2.30 5.79
N ILE A 60 -5.18 3.60 6.02
CA ILE A 60 -5.79 4.37 7.12
C ILE A 60 -7.33 4.27 7.11
N PHE A 61 -7.94 4.08 5.94
CA PHE A 61 -9.37 3.86 5.79
C PHE A 61 -9.88 2.54 6.41
N MET A 62 -8.98 1.59 6.72
CA MET A 62 -9.26 0.32 7.40
C MET A 62 -9.11 0.37 8.92
N LYS A 63 -8.61 1.47 9.52
CA LYS A 63 -8.30 1.53 10.97
C LYS A 63 -9.48 1.21 11.89
N GLY A 64 -10.72 1.44 11.45
CA GLY A 64 -11.92 1.14 12.24
C GLY A 64 -12.43 -0.30 12.10
N PHE A 65 -11.75 -1.15 11.32
CA PHE A 65 -12.18 -2.53 11.09
C PHE A 65 -11.53 -3.47 12.10
N GLN A 66 -12.29 -3.85 13.12
CA GLN A 66 -12.02 -5.06 13.91
C GLN A 66 -12.79 -6.22 13.27
N PRO A 67 -12.12 -7.28 12.79
CA PRO A 67 -12.82 -8.43 12.20
C PRO A 67 -13.67 -9.19 13.22
N PHE A 68 -13.47 -8.95 14.52
CA PHE A 68 -14.25 -9.53 15.60
C PHE A 68 -14.53 -8.45 16.63
N GLU A 69 -15.81 -8.25 16.98
CA GLU A 69 -16.11 -7.78 18.34
C GLU A 69 -15.54 -8.86 19.26
N THR A 70 -14.37 -8.61 19.85
CA THR A 70 -13.96 -9.36 21.02
C THR A 70 -15.00 -9.02 22.08
N THR A 71 -16.03 -9.86 22.20
CA THR A 71 -16.84 -9.87 23.40
C THR A 71 -15.85 -10.12 24.52
N GLU A 72 -15.59 -9.11 25.35
CA GLU A 72 -14.92 -9.33 26.61
C GLU A 72 -15.78 -10.36 27.34
N ILE A 73 -15.32 -11.62 27.37
CA ILE A 73 -15.96 -12.69 28.13
C ILE A 73 -15.65 -12.41 29.59
N ASN A 74 -16.33 -11.41 30.13
CA ASN A 74 -16.50 -11.13 31.53
C ASN A 74 -17.81 -10.35 31.59
N THR A 75 -18.90 -11.05 31.94
CA THR A 75 -20.32 -10.60 31.98
C THR A 75 -21.16 -10.90 30.74
N ILE A 76 -21.27 -12.17 30.37
CA ILE A 76 -22.57 -12.66 29.89
C ILE A 76 -23.18 -13.38 31.09
N ASP A 77 -23.88 -12.60 31.91
CA ASP A 77 -24.89 -13.14 32.80
C ASP A 77 -25.88 -13.93 31.93
N GLU A 78 -26.15 -15.15 32.38
CA GLU A 78 -27.19 -16.02 31.88
C GLU A 78 -28.51 -15.24 31.84
N GLU A 79 -29.21 -15.28 30.69
CA GLU A 79 -30.56 -14.74 30.41
C GLU A 79 -30.60 -13.65 29.32
N THR A 80 -30.42 -14.04 28.05
CA THR A 80 -31.12 -13.35 26.94
C THR A 80 -31.65 -14.36 25.94
N GLU A 81 -32.95 -14.61 26.06
CA GLU A 81 -33.80 -15.25 25.06
C GLU A 81 -33.82 -14.45 23.74
N SER A 82 -34.32 -15.10 22.68
CA SER A 82 -34.65 -14.52 21.37
C SER A 82 -33.52 -14.40 20.35
N ILE A 83 -32.99 -15.56 19.91
CA ILE A 83 -32.53 -15.66 18.51
C ILE A 83 -33.78 -15.53 17.63
N ASP A 84 -33.84 -14.40 16.93
CA ASP A 84 -34.90 -13.99 16.01
C ASP A 84 -35.32 -15.13 15.07
N GLU A 85 -36.61 -15.46 15.05
CA GLU A 85 -37.20 -16.51 14.19
C GLU A 85 -36.91 -16.28 12.70
N ASP A 86 -36.65 -15.04 12.30
CA ASP A 86 -36.24 -14.70 10.93
C ASP A 86 -34.89 -15.34 10.55
N VAL A 87 -33.96 -15.49 11.51
CA VAL A 87 -32.66 -16.15 11.27
C VAL A 87 -32.86 -17.65 11.01
N LYS A 88 -33.79 -18.30 11.71
CA LYS A 88 -34.08 -19.74 11.49
C LYS A 88 -34.73 -20.01 10.14
N LYS A 89 -35.63 -19.13 9.69
CA LYS A 89 -36.29 -19.28 8.38
C LYS A 89 -35.35 -19.17 7.19
N VAL A 90 -34.33 -18.33 7.30
CA VAL A 90 -33.32 -18.13 6.24
C VAL A 90 -32.42 -19.35 6.08
N VAL A 91 -32.02 -20.00 7.18
CA VAL A 91 -31.24 -21.24 7.14
C VAL A 91 -32.02 -22.39 6.49
N TYR A 92 -33.34 -22.45 6.70
CA TYR A 92 -34.14 -23.57 6.23
C TYR A 92 -34.63 -23.47 4.78
N THR A 93 -34.81 -22.27 4.23
CA THR A 93 -35.52 -22.14 2.95
C THR A 93 -34.62 -22.00 1.73
N GLY A 94 -33.34 -21.62 1.87
CA GLY A 94 -32.39 -21.57 0.73
C GLY A 94 -32.81 -20.65 -0.43
N VAL A 95 -33.86 -19.85 -0.26
CA VAL A 95 -34.36 -18.91 -1.26
C VAL A 95 -33.82 -17.53 -0.90
N LEU A 96 -32.92 -17.03 -1.74
CA LEU A 96 -32.41 -15.66 -1.72
C LEU A 96 -33.57 -14.66 -1.88
N GLN A 97 -34.18 -14.23 -0.77
CA GLN A 97 -35.03 -13.03 -0.79
C GLN A 97 -34.12 -11.80 -0.93
N ASP A 98 -34.53 -10.92 -1.86
CA ASP A 98 -33.92 -9.66 -2.28
C ASP A 98 -32.57 -9.29 -1.66
N SER A 99 -31.55 -9.28 -2.53
CA SER A 99 -30.14 -9.08 -2.23
C SER A 99 -29.81 -7.85 -1.36
N SER A 100 -30.69 -6.85 -1.29
CA SER A 100 -30.49 -5.69 -0.42
C SER A 100 -30.50 -6.06 1.08
N THR A 101 -31.37 -6.97 1.49
CA THR A 101 -31.53 -7.39 2.89
C THR A 101 -30.45 -8.39 3.34
N PHE A 102 -30.06 -9.33 2.48
CA PHE A 102 -29.01 -10.30 2.82
C PHE A 102 -27.62 -9.64 2.89
N ILE A 103 -27.35 -8.67 2.01
CA ILE A 103 -26.06 -7.96 2.03
C ILE A 103 -25.97 -7.08 3.27
N THR A 104 -27.04 -6.37 3.66
CA THR A 104 -27.02 -5.55 4.90
C THR A 104 -27.02 -6.39 6.19
N ALA A 105 -27.64 -7.58 6.20
CA ALA A 105 -27.62 -8.45 7.38
C ALA A 105 -26.22 -8.98 7.71
N ASN A 106 -25.42 -9.37 6.70
CA ASN A 106 -24.03 -9.79 6.91
C ASN A 106 -23.02 -8.63 6.94
N THR A 107 -23.41 -7.42 6.55
CA THR A 107 -22.56 -6.21 6.64
C THR A 107 -23.00 -5.24 7.74
N LYS A 108 -23.66 -5.75 8.79
CA LYS A 108 -23.82 -5.02 10.08
C LYS A 108 -22.50 -4.60 10.73
N VAL A 109 -21.35 -4.90 10.11
CA VAL A 109 -20.12 -4.14 10.35
C VAL A 109 -20.32 -2.74 9.79
N ASN A 110 -20.71 -1.81 10.67
CA ASN A 110 -20.86 -0.40 10.37
C ASN A 110 -19.48 0.16 9.93
N TYR A 111 -19.15 0.01 8.64
CA TYR A 111 -17.85 0.38 8.14
C TYR A 111 -17.63 1.87 8.36
N SER A 112 -16.41 2.24 8.76
CA SER A 112 -16.10 3.65 8.97
C SER A 112 -16.43 4.46 7.71
N GLN A 113 -16.93 5.69 7.87
CA GLN A 113 -17.21 6.59 6.73
C GLN A 113 -16.01 6.70 5.77
N LYS A 114 -14.78 6.60 6.30
CA LYS A 114 -13.55 6.61 5.51
C LYS A 114 -13.43 5.41 4.58
N PHE A 115 -13.82 4.21 5.04
CA PHE A 115 -13.85 3.00 4.22
C PHE A 115 -14.85 3.17 3.07
N ASN A 116 -16.11 3.48 3.38
CA ASN A 116 -17.16 3.64 2.36
C ASN A 116 -16.82 4.73 1.33
N ASN A 117 -16.21 5.84 1.78
CA ASN A 117 -15.71 6.88 0.88
C ASN A 117 -14.60 6.37 -0.04
N HIS A 118 -13.67 5.57 0.48
CA HIS A 118 -12.62 4.94 -0.33
C HIS A 118 -13.20 3.98 -1.36
N ILE A 119 -14.12 3.09 -0.97
CA ILE A 119 -14.79 2.15 -1.90
C ILE A 119 -15.50 2.91 -3.02
N SER A 120 -16.24 3.97 -2.67
CA SER A 120 -16.92 4.82 -3.65
C SER A 120 -15.93 5.51 -4.59
N THR A 121 -14.77 5.93 -4.09
CA THR A 121 -13.70 6.55 -4.91
C THR A 121 -13.12 5.54 -5.90
N VAL A 122 -12.85 4.30 -5.47
CA VAL A 122 -12.35 3.23 -6.33
C VAL A 122 -13.40 2.85 -7.38
N GLN A 123 -14.67 2.76 -6.99
CA GLN A 123 -15.77 2.49 -7.93
C GLN A 123 -15.88 3.58 -9.01
N ALA A 124 -15.78 4.85 -8.62
CA ALA A 124 -15.77 5.98 -9.54
C ALA A 124 -14.55 5.94 -10.47
N ALA A 125 -13.36 5.61 -9.93
CA ALA A 125 -12.14 5.46 -10.73
C ALA A 125 -12.26 4.35 -11.77
N ILE A 126 -12.77 3.16 -11.40
CA ILE A 126 -13.02 2.07 -12.36
C ILE A 126 -14.02 2.53 -13.44
N THR A 127 -15.07 3.25 -13.05
CA THR A 127 -16.04 3.79 -14.02
C THR A 127 -15.41 4.76 -15.01
N ILE A 128 -14.56 5.69 -14.55
CA ILE A 128 -13.80 6.59 -15.41
C ILE A 128 -12.91 5.81 -16.40
N LEU A 129 -12.27 4.73 -15.94
CA LEU A 129 -11.48 3.86 -16.81
C LEU A 129 -12.35 3.20 -17.87
N MET A 130 -13.51 2.67 -17.48
CA MET A 130 -14.48 2.06 -18.40
C MET A 130 -15.02 3.06 -19.44
N ASP A 131 -15.19 4.32 -19.08
CA ASP A 131 -15.63 5.36 -20.02
C ASP A 131 -14.56 5.73 -21.05
N ASN A 132 -13.28 5.44 -20.77
CA ASN A 132 -12.15 5.78 -21.63
C ASN A 132 -11.57 4.60 -22.43
N VAL A 133 -12.13 3.39 -22.32
CA VAL A 133 -11.61 2.19 -23.03
C VAL A 133 -11.68 2.30 -24.56
N ASP A 134 -12.47 3.23 -25.10
CA ASP A 134 -12.55 3.46 -26.54
C ASP A 134 -11.29 4.14 -27.11
N GLU A 135 -10.61 4.97 -26.30
CA GLU A 135 -9.43 5.76 -26.66
C GLU A 135 -8.23 5.40 -25.79
N TYR A 136 -7.40 4.47 -26.27
CA TYR A 136 -6.24 3.95 -25.54
C TYR A 136 -5.32 5.01 -24.96
N LYS A 137 -4.99 6.04 -25.76
CA LYS A 137 -4.05 7.09 -25.35
C LYS A 137 -4.60 7.84 -24.13
N SER A 138 -5.89 8.11 -24.12
CA SER A 138 -6.59 8.75 -23.00
C SER A 138 -6.66 7.81 -21.79
N LEU A 139 -7.01 6.53 -22.01
CA LEU A 139 -7.00 5.51 -20.95
C LEU A 139 -5.63 5.40 -20.27
N VAL A 140 -4.56 5.20 -21.05
CA VAL A 140 -3.18 5.09 -20.55
C VAL A 140 -2.77 6.34 -19.77
N LYS A 141 -3.11 7.53 -20.28
CA LYS A 141 -2.83 8.80 -19.59
C LYS A 141 -3.49 8.85 -18.22
N ILE A 142 -4.78 8.51 -18.14
CA ILE A 142 -5.55 8.49 -16.88
C ILE A 142 -4.96 7.48 -15.90
N ILE A 143 -4.65 6.27 -16.35
CA ILE A 143 -4.07 5.23 -15.50
C ILE A 143 -2.72 5.68 -14.91
N ARG A 144 -1.86 6.30 -15.73
CA ARG A 144 -0.57 6.83 -15.25
C ARG A 144 -0.77 7.97 -14.25
N GLU A 145 -1.75 8.82 -14.45
CA GLU A 145 -2.10 9.89 -13.51
C GLU A 145 -2.57 9.32 -12.16
N PHE A 146 -3.42 8.29 -12.19
CA PHE A 146 -3.79 7.56 -10.97
C PHE A 146 -2.57 6.97 -10.27
N GLY A 147 -1.64 6.37 -11.00
CA GLY A 147 -0.35 5.92 -10.46
C GLY A 147 0.42 7.03 -9.73
N SER A 148 0.54 8.20 -10.35
CA SER A 148 1.21 9.36 -9.74
C SER A 148 0.53 9.82 -8.45
N TYR A 149 -0.80 9.76 -8.36
CA TYR A 149 -1.51 10.07 -7.10
C TYR A 149 -1.26 9.02 -6.02
N HIS A 150 -1.18 7.74 -6.40
CA HIS A 150 -0.94 6.64 -5.47
C HIS A 150 0.44 6.70 -4.78
N PHE A 151 1.44 7.35 -5.39
CA PHE A 151 2.71 7.67 -4.73
C PHE A 151 2.50 8.45 -3.41
N TYR A 152 1.58 9.43 -3.41
CA TYR A 152 1.29 10.25 -2.24
C TYR A 152 0.40 9.53 -1.21
N TYR A 153 -0.28 8.47 -1.62
CA TYR A 153 -1.03 7.58 -0.73
C TYR A 153 -0.17 6.47 -0.11
N GLU A 154 1.15 6.54 -0.30
CA GLU A 154 2.11 5.53 0.13
C GLU A 154 1.84 4.14 -0.45
N ALA A 155 1.16 4.09 -1.60
CA ALA A 155 0.97 2.87 -2.36
C ALA A 155 2.15 2.63 -3.32
N PHE A 156 2.48 1.37 -3.52
CA PHE A 156 3.55 0.92 -4.40
C PHE A 156 3.06 -0.29 -5.22
N GLU A 157 3.85 -0.69 -6.19
CA GLU A 157 3.50 -1.56 -7.31
C GLU A 157 2.84 -2.90 -6.88
N PRO A 158 3.38 -3.65 -5.90
CA PRO A 158 2.73 -4.82 -5.28
C PRO A 158 1.29 -4.65 -4.81
N HIS A 159 0.86 -3.44 -4.38
CA HIS A 159 -0.53 -3.24 -3.98
C HIS A 159 -1.52 -3.40 -5.14
N PHE A 160 -1.10 -3.07 -6.37
CA PHE A 160 -1.95 -3.22 -7.55
C PHE A 160 -2.13 -4.69 -7.91
N GLU A 161 -1.08 -5.50 -7.76
CA GLU A 161 -1.13 -6.96 -7.92
C GLU A 161 -2.05 -7.61 -6.88
N LEU A 162 -1.91 -7.21 -5.61
CA LEU A 162 -2.79 -7.69 -4.54
C LEU A 162 -4.25 -7.34 -4.82
N PHE A 163 -4.54 -6.09 -5.19
CA PHE A 163 -5.90 -5.69 -5.52
C PHE A 163 -6.47 -6.51 -6.68
N HIS A 164 -5.71 -6.71 -7.76
CA HIS A 164 -6.12 -7.55 -8.89
C HIS A 164 -6.43 -8.99 -8.45
N THR A 165 -5.51 -9.62 -7.73
CA THR A 165 -5.65 -11.02 -7.28
C THR A 165 -6.93 -11.20 -6.45
N HIS A 166 -7.11 -10.38 -5.42
CA HIS A 166 -8.28 -10.49 -4.55
C HIS A 166 -9.58 -10.05 -5.24
N PHE A 167 -9.54 -9.07 -6.14
CA PHE A 167 -10.72 -8.69 -6.94
C PHE A 167 -11.21 -9.88 -7.76
N MET A 168 -10.29 -10.61 -8.40
CA MET A 168 -10.62 -11.80 -9.18
C MET A 168 -11.11 -12.97 -8.31
N MET A 169 -10.55 -13.15 -7.12
CA MET A 169 -11.05 -14.14 -6.17
C MET A 169 -12.47 -13.82 -5.72
N VAL A 170 -12.72 -12.56 -5.33
CA VAL A 170 -14.03 -12.11 -4.85
C VAL A 170 -15.09 -12.26 -5.92
N ILE A 171 -14.84 -11.75 -7.14
CA ILE A 171 -15.86 -11.77 -8.19
C ILE A 171 -16.23 -13.21 -8.60
N LYS A 172 -15.27 -14.13 -8.63
CA LYS A 172 -15.53 -15.56 -8.89
C LYS A 172 -16.32 -16.20 -7.75
N ASN A 173 -15.95 -15.95 -6.50
CA ASN A 173 -16.61 -16.54 -5.34
C ASN A 173 -18.04 -16.04 -5.17
N VAL A 174 -18.27 -14.73 -5.36
CA VAL A 174 -19.58 -14.09 -5.22
C VAL A 174 -20.58 -14.59 -6.25
N PHE A 175 -20.15 -14.84 -7.49
CA PHE A 175 -21.04 -15.28 -8.58
C PHE A 175 -20.99 -16.77 -8.87
N LYS A 176 -20.29 -17.56 -8.07
CA LYS A 176 -20.20 -19.02 -8.24
C LYS A 176 -21.59 -19.65 -8.22
N ASN A 177 -21.88 -20.52 -9.19
CA ASN A 177 -23.19 -21.17 -9.36
C ASN A 177 -24.37 -20.21 -9.58
N THR A 178 -24.12 -18.98 -10.03
CA THR A 178 -25.16 -18.01 -10.41
C THR A 178 -25.24 -17.86 -11.93
N THR A 179 -26.29 -17.22 -12.44
CA THR A 179 -26.38 -16.90 -13.88
C THR A 179 -25.36 -15.85 -14.33
N GLU A 180 -24.75 -15.13 -13.39
CA GLU A 180 -23.72 -14.11 -13.61
C GLU A 180 -22.31 -14.68 -13.33
N GLU A 181 -22.16 -16.01 -13.34
CA GLU A 181 -20.87 -16.66 -13.09
C GLU A 181 -19.79 -16.18 -14.06
N VAL A 182 -18.60 -15.94 -13.51
CA VAL A 182 -17.46 -15.40 -14.25
C VAL A 182 -16.92 -16.47 -15.20
N ASP A 183 -17.36 -16.41 -16.46
CA ASP A 183 -16.84 -17.26 -17.52
C ASP A 183 -15.37 -16.92 -17.86
N LYS A 184 -14.71 -17.83 -18.59
CA LYS A 184 -13.31 -17.66 -18.97
C LYS A 184 -13.03 -16.36 -19.73
N GLY A 185 -13.95 -15.92 -20.59
CA GLY A 185 -13.77 -14.68 -21.33
C GLY A 185 -14.00 -13.42 -20.47
N ILE A 186 -14.84 -13.46 -19.43
CA ILE A 186 -14.98 -12.38 -18.45
C ILE A 186 -13.67 -12.31 -17.65
N GLU A 187 -13.18 -13.45 -17.18
CA GLU A 187 -11.89 -13.53 -16.50
C GLU A 187 -10.74 -12.96 -17.36
N ASP A 188 -10.60 -13.41 -18.60
CA ASP A 188 -9.55 -12.93 -19.51
C ASP A 188 -9.69 -11.42 -19.78
N SER A 189 -10.93 -10.91 -19.81
CA SER A 189 -11.19 -9.48 -19.98
C SER A 189 -10.74 -8.63 -18.80
N TRP A 190 -11.00 -9.07 -17.57
CA TRP A 190 -10.54 -8.39 -16.37
C TRP A 190 -9.04 -8.49 -16.19
N ASN A 191 -8.46 -9.68 -16.43
CA ASN A 191 -7.02 -9.86 -16.38
C ASN A 191 -6.31 -8.92 -17.35
N ALA A 192 -6.76 -8.83 -18.61
CA ALA A 192 -6.18 -7.91 -19.57
C ALA A 192 -6.25 -6.44 -19.11
N LEU A 193 -7.38 -6.01 -18.53
CA LEU A 193 -7.54 -4.66 -18.00
C LEU A 193 -6.62 -4.42 -16.79
N PHE A 194 -6.54 -5.37 -15.86
CA PHE A 194 -5.67 -5.25 -14.69
C PHE A 194 -4.19 -5.30 -15.04
N GLU A 195 -3.76 -6.08 -16.03
CA GLU A 195 -2.38 -5.99 -16.54
C GLU A 195 -2.05 -4.58 -17.05
N GLU A 196 -2.97 -3.98 -17.81
CA GLU A 196 -2.80 -2.61 -18.30
C GLU A 196 -2.78 -1.58 -17.15
N LEU A 197 -3.61 -1.80 -16.13
CA LEU A 197 -3.63 -0.99 -14.91
C LEU A 197 -2.33 -1.10 -14.15
N LYS A 198 -1.86 -2.32 -13.87
CA LYS A 198 -0.62 -2.58 -13.14
C LYS A 198 0.57 -1.95 -13.84
N GLU A 199 0.73 -2.16 -15.14
CA GLU A 199 1.84 -1.60 -15.93
C GLU A 199 1.85 -0.06 -15.84
N ASN A 200 0.71 0.58 -16.13
CA ASN A 200 0.67 2.03 -16.25
C ASN A 200 0.55 2.76 -14.91
N MET A 201 -0.09 2.17 -13.90
CA MET A 201 -0.07 2.72 -12.54
C MET A 201 1.34 2.64 -11.95
N SER A 202 2.02 1.51 -12.14
CA SER A 202 3.41 1.35 -11.72
C SER A 202 4.33 2.36 -12.39
N TYR A 203 4.13 2.60 -13.69
CA TYR A 203 4.83 3.67 -14.40
C TYR A 203 4.59 5.05 -13.75
N GLY A 204 3.33 5.38 -13.42
CA GLY A 204 2.98 6.64 -12.76
C GLY A 204 3.64 6.80 -11.39
N VAL A 205 3.61 5.75 -10.56
CA VAL A 205 4.29 5.72 -9.25
C VAL A 205 5.79 5.91 -9.43
N ALA A 206 6.42 5.14 -10.33
CA ALA A 206 7.87 5.21 -10.58
C ALA A 206 8.30 6.59 -11.10
N LEU A 207 7.52 7.22 -11.98
CA LEU A 207 7.77 8.57 -12.47
C LEU A 207 7.73 9.61 -11.35
N GLN A 208 6.71 9.53 -10.49
CA GLN A 208 6.57 10.45 -9.36
C GLN A 208 7.68 10.23 -8.33
N ARG A 209 8.07 8.98 -8.10
CA ARG A 209 9.20 8.60 -7.23
C ARG A 209 10.52 9.17 -7.75
N HIS A 210 10.81 9.01 -9.04
CA HIS A 210 12.02 9.59 -9.65
C HIS A 210 12.04 11.11 -9.53
N THR A 211 10.90 11.77 -9.81
CA THR A 211 10.76 13.22 -9.63
C THR A 211 11.03 13.62 -8.18
N TYR A 212 10.45 12.89 -7.23
CA TYR A 212 10.66 13.13 -5.80
C TYR A 212 12.13 13.01 -5.40
N LEU A 213 12.83 11.95 -5.81
CA LEU A 213 14.27 11.77 -5.54
C LEU A 213 15.11 12.92 -6.11
N LYS A 214 14.71 13.45 -7.28
CA LYS A 214 15.44 14.53 -7.94
C LYS A 214 15.20 15.91 -7.32
N THR A 215 13.99 16.22 -6.85
CA THR A 215 13.61 17.61 -6.55
C THR A 215 13.11 17.86 -5.12
N SER A 216 12.96 16.83 -4.28
CA SER A 216 12.35 17.00 -2.94
C SER A 216 13.25 17.69 -1.90
N PHE A 217 14.54 17.84 -2.20
CA PHE A 217 15.55 18.34 -1.28
C PHE A 217 16.25 19.56 -1.86
N THR A 218 16.36 20.63 -1.08
CA THR A 218 16.98 21.88 -1.52
C THR A 218 18.47 21.94 -1.18
N LEU A 219 19.17 22.95 -1.73
CA LEU A 219 20.56 23.22 -1.35
C LEU A 219 20.71 23.55 0.14
N ASP A 220 19.78 24.33 0.70
CA ASP A 220 19.79 24.66 2.12
C ASP A 220 19.54 23.42 2.98
N ASP A 221 18.66 22.52 2.53
CA ASP A 221 18.41 21.23 3.20
C ASP A 221 19.69 20.37 3.28
N ILE A 222 20.47 20.26 2.19
CA ILE A 222 21.70 19.44 2.18
C ILE A 222 22.84 20.07 2.97
N VAL A 223 22.99 21.40 2.95
CA VAL A 223 23.98 22.09 3.79
C VAL A 223 23.66 21.83 5.27
N MET A 224 22.40 22.00 5.65
CA MET A 224 21.91 21.76 7.02
C MET A 224 22.19 20.34 7.49
N VAL A 225 21.84 19.33 6.67
CA VAL A 225 22.07 17.93 7.01
C VAL A 225 23.55 17.59 7.05
N THR A 226 24.37 18.14 6.15
CA THR A 226 25.82 17.89 6.14
C THR A 226 26.48 18.44 7.41
N GLU A 227 26.08 19.63 7.87
CA GLU A 227 26.57 20.21 9.12
C GLU A 227 26.18 19.36 10.35
N ASP A 228 24.95 18.85 10.39
CA ASP A 228 24.51 17.92 11.44
C ASP A 228 25.27 16.60 11.37
N TRP A 229 25.51 16.11 10.16
CA TRP A 229 26.16 14.83 9.92
C TRP A 229 27.58 14.81 10.49
N VAL A 230 28.32 15.91 10.42
CA VAL A 230 29.64 16.03 11.07
C VAL A 230 29.56 15.77 12.58
N LYS A 231 28.52 16.26 13.26
CA LYS A 231 28.30 16.01 14.70
C LYS A 231 27.96 14.55 14.96
N ILE A 232 27.14 13.96 14.09
CA ILE A 232 26.71 12.55 14.15
C ILE A 232 27.92 11.63 13.96
N GLU A 233 28.75 11.88 12.94
CA GLU A 233 29.99 11.14 12.69
C GLU A 233 30.96 11.23 13.87
N THR A 234 31.11 12.42 14.46
CA THR A 234 31.95 12.63 15.65
C THR A 234 31.46 11.82 16.86
N TYR A 235 30.15 11.56 16.96
CA TYR A 235 29.57 10.75 18.03
C TYR A 235 29.84 9.24 17.85
N GLY A 236 30.02 8.79 16.60
CA GLY A 236 30.30 7.41 16.21
C GLY A 236 29.09 6.68 15.63
N LEU A 237 29.17 6.29 14.36
CA LEU A 237 28.05 5.74 13.58
C LEU A 237 27.45 4.46 14.16
N ASP A 238 28.28 3.51 14.59
CA ASP A 238 27.81 2.26 15.21
C ASP A 238 26.98 2.53 16.47
N LYS A 239 27.45 3.46 17.30
CA LYS A 239 26.76 3.87 18.52
C LYS A 239 25.41 4.53 18.23
N ILE A 240 25.31 5.26 17.11
CA ILE A 240 24.03 5.84 16.66
C ILE A 240 23.07 4.75 16.23
N GLY A 241 23.54 3.76 15.47
CA GLY A 241 22.73 2.61 15.08
C GLY A 241 22.14 1.88 16.29
N ASP A 242 22.96 1.62 17.31
CA ASP A 242 22.50 1.00 18.57
C ASP A 242 21.49 1.87 19.34
N LEU A 243 21.69 3.20 19.39
CA LEU A 243 20.73 4.11 20.03
C LEU A 243 19.39 4.13 19.29
N ILE A 244 19.41 4.12 17.96
CA ILE A 244 18.21 4.04 17.13
C ILE A 244 17.49 2.71 17.40
N TYR A 245 18.21 1.59 17.36
CA TYR A 245 17.65 0.28 17.66
C TYR A 245 16.90 0.26 18.99
N ASN A 246 17.55 0.71 20.07
CA ASN A 246 16.98 0.72 21.41
C ASN A 246 15.69 1.57 21.52
N LYS A 247 15.62 2.70 20.82
CA LYS A 247 14.42 3.55 20.81
C LYS A 247 13.34 3.02 19.88
N MET A 248 13.74 2.49 18.74
CA MET A 248 12.86 1.98 17.71
C MET A 248 12.12 0.75 18.20
N ILE A 249 12.79 -0.22 18.82
CA ILE A 249 12.15 -1.49 19.19
C ILE A 249 10.99 -1.28 20.17
N VAL A 250 11.18 -0.39 21.14
CA VAL A 250 10.12 0.00 22.09
C VAL A 250 8.94 0.64 21.35
N LYS A 251 9.21 1.55 20.41
CA LYS A 251 8.14 2.21 19.63
C LYS A 251 7.42 1.23 18.72
N TYR A 252 8.16 0.35 18.07
CA TYR A 252 7.68 -0.67 17.15
C TYR A 252 6.72 -1.64 17.84
N LEU A 253 7.13 -2.24 18.95
CA LEU A 253 6.29 -3.14 19.75
C LEU A 253 5.03 -2.44 20.29
N ASN A 254 5.16 -1.19 20.73
CA ASN A 254 4.00 -0.41 21.17
C ASN A 254 2.98 -0.17 20.05
N ILE A 255 3.45 0.11 18.83
CA ILE A 255 2.54 0.31 17.68
C ILE A 255 1.87 -1.03 17.30
N LEU A 256 2.63 -2.13 17.24
CA LEU A 256 2.07 -3.45 16.90
C LEU A 256 1.01 -3.90 17.90
N LYS A 257 1.26 -3.72 19.20
CA LYS A 257 0.29 -4.01 20.27
C LYS A 257 -0.98 -3.18 20.12
N ASN A 258 -0.86 -1.90 19.77
CA ASN A 258 -2.02 -1.02 19.56
C ASN A 258 -2.79 -1.32 18.27
N MET A 259 -2.27 -2.19 17.39
CA MET A 259 -2.87 -2.57 16.12
C MET A 259 -3.39 -4.02 16.13
N ASP A 260 -3.35 -4.70 17.29
CA ASP A 260 -3.72 -6.10 17.45
C ASP A 260 -3.03 -7.03 16.43
N ILE A 261 -1.75 -6.74 16.11
CA ILE A 261 -0.95 -7.60 15.24
C ILE A 261 -0.30 -8.68 16.11
N GLU A 262 -0.63 -9.95 15.83
CA GLU A 262 -0.01 -11.09 16.48
C GLU A 262 1.50 -11.14 16.20
N LEU A 263 2.29 -11.30 17.27
CA LEU A 263 3.73 -11.44 17.19
C LEU A 263 4.10 -12.93 17.19
N PRO A 264 5.11 -13.34 16.39
CA PRO A 264 5.71 -14.66 16.52
C PRO A 264 6.16 -14.96 17.95
N THR A 265 6.06 -16.23 18.35
CA THR A 265 6.40 -16.68 19.71
C THR A 265 7.88 -16.47 20.05
N ASN A 266 8.76 -16.49 19.04
CA ASN A 266 10.17 -16.17 19.17
C ASN A 266 10.52 -14.98 18.27
N MET A 267 10.91 -13.87 18.89
CA MET A 267 11.29 -12.64 18.21
C MET A 267 12.80 -12.40 18.20
N ASN A 268 13.62 -13.28 18.77
CA ASN A 268 15.06 -13.03 18.94
C ASN A 268 15.77 -12.86 17.59
N ASP A 269 15.50 -13.71 16.61
CA ASP A 269 16.10 -13.61 15.28
C ASP A 269 15.65 -12.33 14.57
N GLU A 270 14.39 -11.94 14.74
CA GLU A 270 13.86 -10.68 14.19
C GLU A 270 14.51 -9.47 14.88
N TYR A 271 14.74 -9.52 16.19
CA TYR A 271 15.42 -8.44 16.93
C TYR A 271 16.87 -8.26 16.49
N LEU A 272 17.61 -9.35 16.30
CA LEU A 272 18.98 -9.30 15.77
C LEU A 272 19.00 -8.69 14.37
N LYS A 273 18.07 -9.11 13.51
CA LYS A 273 17.92 -8.56 12.16
C LYS A 273 17.55 -7.08 12.20
N ILE A 274 16.62 -6.67 13.06
CA ILE A 274 16.22 -5.27 13.26
C ILE A 274 17.40 -4.41 13.75
N GLN A 275 18.25 -4.94 14.64
CA GLN A 275 19.46 -4.27 15.09
C GLN A 275 20.46 -4.09 13.94
N GLU A 276 20.72 -5.14 13.18
CA GLU A 276 21.59 -5.10 12.01
C GLU A 276 21.09 -4.07 10.98
N ILE A 277 19.78 -4.10 10.66
CA ILE A 277 19.17 -3.11 9.77
C ILE A 277 19.37 -1.70 10.33
N SER A 278 19.20 -1.48 11.63
CA SER A 278 19.37 -0.15 12.24
C SER A 278 20.79 0.39 12.05
N ASN A 279 21.80 -0.46 12.21
CA ASN A 279 23.19 -0.10 12.01
C ASN A 279 23.48 0.17 10.53
N GLN A 280 23.02 -0.72 9.63
CA GLN A 280 23.22 -0.56 8.19
C GLN A 280 22.48 0.66 7.63
N PHE A 281 21.34 1.05 8.20
CA PHE A 281 20.59 2.22 7.77
C PHE A 281 21.37 3.53 8.01
N ILE A 282 22.21 3.60 9.05
CA ILE A 282 23.09 4.77 9.27
C ILE A 282 24.09 4.93 8.14
N TYR A 283 24.65 3.83 7.63
CA TYR A 283 25.51 3.87 6.46
C TYR A 283 24.73 4.20 5.18
N ALA A 284 23.48 3.74 5.05
CA ALA A 284 22.62 4.16 3.94
C ALA A 284 22.34 5.68 3.97
N ILE A 285 22.11 6.26 5.15
CA ILE A 285 22.01 7.72 5.33
C ILE A 285 23.31 8.41 4.91
N GLN A 286 24.46 7.88 5.34
CA GLN A 286 25.76 8.41 4.96
C GLN A 286 25.95 8.45 3.43
N ILE A 287 25.65 7.33 2.76
CA ILE A 287 25.71 7.21 1.31
C ILE A 287 24.81 8.25 0.64
N ALA A 288 23.58 8.43 1.12
CA ALA A 288 22.68 9.44 0.58
C ALA A 288 23.29 10.85 0.68
N ILE A 289 23.73 11.26 1.88
CA ILE A 289 24.31 12.59 2.13
C ILE A 289 25.52 12.84 1.22
N GLN A 290 26.41 11.85 1.10
CA GLN A 290 27.65 11.97 0.33
C GLN A 290 27.44 11.99 -1.20
N ASN A 291 26.31 11.49 -1.70
CA ASN A 291 26.04 11.34 -3.12
C ASN A 291 24.93 12.26 -3.66
N TYR A 292 24.51 13.25 -2.88
CA TYR A 292 23.62 14.30 -3.39
C TYR A 292 24.34 15.15 -4.45
N THR A 293 23.65 15.43 -5.57
CA THR A 293 24.15 16.36 -6.59
C THR A 293 23.14 17.46 -6.91
N TYR A 294 23.62 18.66 -7.23
CA TYR A 294 22.73 19.79 -7.56
C TYR A 294 21.85 19.55 -8.79
N GLY A 295 22.34 18.80 -9.78
CA GLY A 295 21.62 18.56 -11.04
C GLY A 295 20.62 17.40 -11.01
N GLU A 296 20.93 16.36 -10.22
CA GLU A 296 20.16 15.11 -10.21
C GLU A 296 19.54 14.78 -8.85
N GLY A 297 19.79 15.59 -7.82
CA GLY A 297 19.34 15.32 -6.46
C GLY A 297 19.86 13.95 -5.99
N PHE A 298 18.93 13.07 -5.63
CA PHE A 298 19.18 11.68 -5.23
C PHE A 298 18.76 10.65 -6.31
N ALA A 299 18.69 11.04 -7.58
CA ALA A 299 18.20 10.15 -8.64
C ALA A 299 19.00 8.84 -8.80
N ASN A 300 20.29 8.85 -8.48
CA ASN A 300 21.19 7.69 -8.56
C ASN A 300 21.27 6.88 -7.25
N LEU A 301 20.52 7.29 -6.22
CA LEU A 301 20.53 6.64 -4.93
C LEU A 301 20.03 5.18 -4.96
N PRO A 302 19.02 4.79 -5.76
CA PRO A 302 18.63 3.38 -5.89
C PRO A 302 19.81 2.48 -6.26
N GLU A 303 20.63 2.89 -7.23
CA GLU A 303 21.78 2.12 -7.70
C GLU A 303 22.84 1.96 -6.59
N LEU A 304 23.07 3.01 -5.79
CA LEU A 304 24.00 2.98 -4.67
C LEU A 304 23.51 2.16 -3.48
N LEU A 305 22.19 1.97 -3.34
CA LEU A 305 21.56 1.23 -2.25
C LEU A 305 21.07 -0.17 -2.67
N ALA A 306 21.44 -0.65 -3.85
CA ALA A 306 21.00 -1.96 -4.35
C ALA A 306 21.40 -3.09 -3.38
N ASP A 307 22.67 -3.13 -2.98
CA ASP A 307 23.19 -4.14 -2.03
C ASP A 307 22.53 -4.01 -0.66
N PHE A 308 22.31 -2.78 -0.18
CA PHE A 308 21.58 -2.56 1.06
C PHE A 308 20.16 -3.11 0.97
N THR A 309 19.47 -2.85 -0.15
CA THR A 309 18.09 -3.29 -0.33
C THR A 309 18.02 -4.82 -0.38
N ASN A 310 18.90 -5.46 -1.16
CA ASN A 310 18.96 -6.91 -1.28
C ASN A 310 19.17 -7.61 0.07
N ASN A 311 19.99 -7.03 0.95
CA ASN A 311 20.39 -7.69 2.19
C ASN A 311 19.56 -7.25 3.41
N TYR A 312 19.02 -6.02 3.43
CA TYR A 312 18.50 -5.39 4.66
C TYR A 312 17.10 -4.74 4.53
N SER A 313 16.42 -4.79 3.39
CA SER A 313 15.11 -4.13 3.23
C SER A 313 13.89 -4.95 3.66
N LEU A 314 14.04 -6.27 3.77
CA LEU A 314 12.93 -7.19 4.03
C LEU A 314 12.78 -7.45 5.53
N ILE A 315 11.95 -6.65 6.18
CA ILE A 315 11.45 -6.95 7.53
C ILE A 315 10.19 -7.78 7.38
N THR A 316 10.09 -8.85 8.17
CA THR A 316 9.02 -9.83 7.97
C THR A 316 7.70 -9.34 8.55
N ILE A 317 7.75 -8.59 9.65
CA ILE A 317 6.58 -8.14 10.38
C ILE A 317 6.32 -6.65 10.09
N SER A 318 5.19 -6.34 9.45
CA SER A 318 4.71 -4.99 9.15
C SER A 318 5.80 -3.92 8.89
N PRO A 319 6.40 -3.91 7.67
CA PRO A 319 7.42 -2.94 7.28
C PRO A 319 7.03 -1.48 7.52
N MET A 320 5.74 -1.13 7.44
CA MET A 320 5.28 0.24 7.70
C MET A 320 5.43 0.66 9.16
N VAL A 321 5.13 -0.25 10.08
CA VAL A 321 5.26 0.02 11.52
C VAL A 321 6.73 0.17 11.87
N PHE A 322 7.59 -0.64 11.25
CA PHE A 322 9.04 -0.49 11.36
C PHE A 322 9.47 0.90 10.88
N ARG A 323 9.06 1.31 9.67
CA ARG A 323 9.40 2.62 9.10
C ARG A 323 9.02 3.78 10.01
N LYS A 324 7.80 3.76 10.56
CA LYS A 324 7.32 4.78 11.52
C LYS A 324 8.12 4.76 12.81
N ALA A 325 8.46 3.59 13.32
CA ALA A 325 9.27 3.45 14.53
C ALA A 325 10.72 3.91 14.31
N PHE A 326 11.30 3.61 13.15
CA PHE A 326 12.64 4.02 12.76
C PHE A 326 12.73 5.54 12.66
N ASN A 327 11.83 6.18 11.89
CA ASN A 327 11.84 7.64 11.75
C ASN A 327 11.67 8.32 13.12
N TYR A 328 10.78 7.80 13.98
CA TYR A 328 10.66 8.29 15.35
C TYR A 328 11.99 8.17 16.13
N ALA A 329 12.65 7.01 16.08
CA ALA A 329 13.90 6.77 16.77
C ALA A 329 15.04 7.65 16.25
N LEU A 330 15.15 7.78 14.92
CA LEU A 330 16.09 8.66 14.25
C LEU A 330 15.96 10.09 14.77
N ILE A 331 14.74 10.67 14.74
CA ILE A 331 14.52 12.03 15.23
C ILE A 331 14.91 12.17 16.72
N ASN A 332 14.56 11.21 17.58
CA ASN A 332 14.93 11.27 19.00
C ASN A 332 16.45 11.24 19.20
N VAL A 333 17.17 10.41 18.45
CA VAL A 333 18.62 10.30 18.55
C VAL A 333 19.30 11.55 17.98
N LEU A 334 18.80 12.10 16.89
CA LEU A 334 19.26 13.38 16.34
C LEU A 334 19.08 14.51 17.35
N THR A 335 17.91 14.61 17.98
CA THR A 335 17.65 15.58 19.06
C THR A 335 18.64 15.45 20.20
N MET A 336 18.99 14.23 20.60
CA MET A 336 19.97 13.98 21.66
C MET A 336 21.39 14.45 21.30
N ILE A 337 21.80 14.35 20.04
CA ILE A 337 23.16 14.73 19.57
C ILE A 337 23.25 16.23 19.26
N ILE A 338 22.27 16.75 18.54
CA ILE A 338 22.24 18.12 18.03
C ILE A 338 21.77 19.11 19.11
N GLY A 339 20.91 18.63 20.02
CA GLY A 339 20.30 19.41 21.11
C GLY A 339 18.90 19.90 20.78
N ASP A 340 18.02 19.87 21.78
CA ASP A 340 16.60 20.27 21.68
C ASP A 340 16.40 21.67 21.09
N GLU A 341 17.25 22.63 21.46
CA GLU A 341 17.14 24.02 20.98
C GLU A 341 17.40 24.16 19.48
N GLN A 342 18.26 23.30 18.92
CA GLN A 342 18.61 23.29 17.51
C GLN A 342 17.65 22.41 16.70
N MET A 343 17.12 21.34 17.30
CA MET A 343 16.25 20.37 16.65
C MET A 343 14.77 20.83 16.61
N LYS A 344 14.55 22.02 16.03
CA LYS A 344 13.21 22.60 15.83
C LYS A 344 12.46 21.90 14.69
N GLU A 345 11.16 22.19 14.58
CA GLU A 345 10.24 21.62 13.57
C GLU A 345 10.81 21.64 12.13
N CYS A 346 11.45 22.75 11.72
CA CYS A 346 12.08 22.84 10.41
C CYS A 346 13.16 21.76 10.19
N ARG A 347 14.09 21.60 11.15
CA ARG A 347 15.17 20.60 11.07
C ARG A 347 14.61 19.17 11.14
N ILE A 348 13.57 18.94 11.96
CA ILE A 348 12.85 17.66 12.02
C ILE A 348 12.23 17.33 10.66
N HIS A 349 11.64 18.32 10.00
CA HIS A 349 11.04 18.13 8.69
C HIS A 349 12.10 17.79 7.62
N VAL A 350 13.25 18.46 7.63
CA VAL A 350 14.36 18.17 6.69
C VAL A 350 14.88 16.74 6.87
N TRP A 351 15.14 16.32 8.11
CA TRP A 351 15.55 14.93 8.38
C TRP A 351 14.47 13.91 8.01
N GLY A 352 13.20 14.23 8.23
CA GLY A 352 12.07 13.41 7.78
C GLY A 352 12.00 13.28 6.26
N LYS A 353 12.32 14.34 5.49
CA LYS A 353 12.44 14.26 4.03
C LYS A 353 13.59 13.35 3.62
N LEU A 354 14.77 13.47 4.23
CA LEU A 354 15.92 12.60 3.91
C LEU A 354 15.60 11.13 4.16
N TYR A 355 14.95 10.84 5.29
CA TYR A 355 14.46 9.49 5.58
C TYR A 355 13.47 9.00 4.51
N ARG A 356 12.52 9.84 4.09
CA ARG A 356 11.58 9.49 3.02
C ARG A 356 12.28 9.25 1.68
N ILE A 357 13.33 10.01 1.36
CA ILE A 357 14.16 9.82 0.16
C ILE A 357 14.81 8.43 0.17
N LEU A 358 15.38 8.03 1.30
CA LEU A 358 15.93 6.67 1.47
C LEU A 358 14.87 5.59 1.28
N GLU A 359 13.68 5.77 1.89
CA GLU A 359 12.57 4.84 1.66
C GLU A 359 12.24 4.71 0.18
N GLN A 360 12.17 5.81 -0.56
CA GLN A 360 11.85 5.77 -1.99
C GLN A 360 12.96 5.12 -2.82
N ALA A 361 14.23 5.33 -2.46
CA ALA A 361 15.34 4.63 -3.12
C ALA A 361 15.25 3.12 -2.90
N ILE A 362 14.98 2.69 -1.66
CA ILE A 362 14.77 1.28 -1.30
C ILE A 362 13.55 0.69 -2.05
N MET A 363 12.41 1.40 -2.08
CA MET A 363 11.21 0.95 -2.81
C MET A 363 11.46 0.81 -4.32
N THR A 364 12.32 1.66 -4.90
CA THR A 364 12.71 1.53 -6.32
C THR A 364 13.39 0.19 -6.58
N ASN A 365 14.29 -0.23 -5.68
CA ASN A 365 14.98 -1.51 -5.79
C ASN A 365 14.03 -2.68 -5.52
N VAL A 366 13.15 -2.59 -4.52
CA VAL A 366 12.12 -3.61 -4.26
C VAL A 366 11.20 -3.81 -5.48
N ALA A 367 10.82 -2.74 -6.17
CA ALA A 367 10.00 -2.83 -7.38
C ALA A 367 10.74 -3.40 -8.61
N ARG A 368 12.08 -3.48 -8.57
CA ARG A 368 12.92 -4.05 -9.63
C ARG A 368 13.25 -5.54 -9.40
N MET A 369 13.07 -6.04 -8.17
CA MET A 369 13.21 -7.45 -7.81
C MET A 369 12.00 -8.24 -8.30
#